data_AF-A0A1C3X313-F1
#
_entry.id   AF-A0A1C3X313-F1
#
_cell.length_a   1.000
_cell.length_b   1.000
_cell.length_c   1.000
_cell.angle_alpha   90.00
_cell.angle_beta   90.00
_cell.angle_gamma   90.00
#
_symmetry.space_group_name_H-M   'P 1'
#
loop_
_entity.id
_entity.type
_entity.pdbx_description
1 polymer ?
#
loop_
_entity_poly.entity_id
_entity_poly.type
_entity_poly.pdbx_seq_one_letter_code
_entity_poly.pdbx_strand_id
1 'polypeptide(L)'
;MPSMTDVKHAEINASAYLKISAREPQKPGFFTNIVTMLREFVSFAVDTMVSVTEVWAINKAITEPIGEGKTKPAKMDLYYRSKNHLDKTPKIDSFRMLYRYLDVQGNSQKIVASWFELYDVILPVLHLYFSTRAGLHTFLEGRFLSLAQAVETLHRRTSTETAMAAADFGALKDLLIKAAPDAHKEWIGQKLAFANEISLADRLKRILEPFKDRFGSDADRKRLVRLIVDTRNYLTHYDPKSEHKSADGMPLYVLCEKMEALLQLHFLKTLSFSDEQIEAVCVGPQALKDKLNLRLT
;
A
#
# COMPACT_ATOMS: atom_id res chain seq x y z
N MET A 1 28.86 49.44 14.41
CA MET A 1 27.81 48.44 14.13
C MET A 1 27.98 48.00 12.69
N PRO A 2 28.15 46.71 12.35
CA PRO A 2 28.23 46.27 10.97
C PRO A 2 26.84 46.39 10.32
N SER A 3 26.77 46.87 9.08
CA SER A 3 25.53 47.12 8.34
C SER A 3 24.97 45.82 7.75
N MET A 4 23.65 45.66 7.81
CA MET A 4 22.87 44.57 7.19
C MET A 4 22.77 44.74 5.66
N THR A 5 23.89 44.76 4.96
CA THR A 5 23.94 44.88 3.49
C THR A 5 24.86 43.83 2.91
N ASP A 6 24.26 42.67 2.59
CA ASP A 6 24.58 41.73 1.50
C ASP A 6 24.12 40.29 1.81
N VAL A 7 22.85 40.11 2.19
CA VAL A 7 22.24 38.77 2.21
C VAL A 7 21.88 38.39 0.77
N LYS A 8 22.77 37.68 0.06
CA LYS A 8 22.54 37.21 -1.33
C LYS A 8 21.60 36.01 -1.42
N HIS A 9 21.38 35.31 -0.31
CA HIS A 9 20.49 34.16 -0.22
C HIS A 9 20.02 34.02 1.23
N ALA A 10 18.72 33.86 1.43
CA ALA A 10 18.12 33.53 2.71
C ALA A 10 17.27 32.28 2.50
N GLU A 11 17.59 31.23 3.24
CA GLU A 11 16.83 29.97 3.25
C GLU A 11 16.21 29.82 4.65
N ILE A 12 14.89 29.63 4.70
CA ILE A 12 14.17 29.31 5.93
C ILE A 12 13.95 27.81 5.94
N ASN A 13 14.66 27.10 6.81
CA ASN A 13 14.54 25.67 7.00
C ASN A 13 13.63 25.38 8.21
N ALA A 14 12.50 24.71 7.97
CA ALA A 14 11.62 24.22 9.02
C ALA A 14 11.79 22.70 9.17
N SER A 15 12.06 22.23 10.40
CA SER A 15 12.13 20.80 10.72
C SER A 15 10.96 20.42 11.60
N ALA A 16 10.19 19.42 11.16
CA ALA A 16 9.09 18.85 11.93
C ALA A 16 9.47 17.45 12.44
N TYR A 17 9.11 17.16 13.69
CA TYR A 17 9.37 15.87 14.33
C TYR A 17 8.06 15.26 14.84
N LEU A 18 7.91 13.95 14.67
CA LEU A 18 6.85 13.19 15.30
C LEU A 18 7.37 12.62 16.63
N LYS A 19 6.69 12.93 17.72
CA LYS A 19 7.00 12.40 19.04
C LYS A 19 6.10 11.20 19.34
N ILE A 20 6.72 10.06 19.62
CA ILE A 20 6.03 8.85 20.08
C ILE A 20 6.39 8.64 21.55
N SER A 21 5.39 8.39 22.39
CA SER A 21 5.60 8.11 23.82
C SER A 21 4.71 6.98 24.29
N ALA A 22 5.27 6.06 25.06
CA ALA A 22 4.53 5.01 25.76
C ALA A 22 4.32 5.40 27.23
N ARG A 23 3.25 4.88 27.85
CA ARG A 23 2.97 5.08 29.28
C ARG A 23 3.96 4.33 30.17
N GLU A 24 4.40 3.16 29.69
CA GLU A 24 5.38 2.30 30.35
C GLU A 24 6.66 2.20 29.50
N PRO A 25 7.82 1.91 30.11
CA PRO A 25 9.04 1.65 29.35
C PRO A 25 8.84 0.51 28.34
N GLN A 26 9.22 0.75 27.09
CA GLN A 26 9.13 -0.22 26.01
C GLN A 26 10.52 -0.52 25.43
N LYS A 27 10.70 -1.72 24.90
CA LYS A 27 11.93 -2.10 24.19
C LYS A 27 12.06 -1.26 22.90
N PRO A 28 13.28 -0.97 22.41
CA PRO A 28 13.48 -0.21 21.17
C PRO A 28 12.68 -0.75 19.96
N GLY A 29 12.54 -2.08 19.86
CA GLY A 29 11.77 -2.74 18.79
C GLY A 29 10.31 -2.30 18.68
N PHE A 30 9.67 -1.94 19.80
CA PHE A 30 8.32 -1.38 19.82
C PHE A 30 8.25 -0.07 19.04
N PHE A 31 9.19 0.84 19.30
CA PHE A 31 9.24 2.14 18.64
C PHE A 31 9.66 2.02 17.17
N THR A 32 10.61 1.15 16.82
CA THR A 32 11.04 0.98 15.42
C THR A 32 9.90 0.46 14.52
N ASN A 33 9.00 -0.37 15.07
CA ASN A 33 7.79 -0.80 14.37
C ASN A 33 6.86 0.40 14.10
N ILE A 34 6.57 1.21 15.12
CA ILE A 34 5.73 2.40 14.99
C ILE A 34 6.35 3.40 13.99
N VAL A 35 7.67 3.61 14.06
CA VAL A 35 8.38 4.49 13.12
C VAL A 35 8.23 4.00 11.67
N THR A 36 8.28 2.68 11.44
CA THR A 36 8.04 2.10 10.11
C THR A 36 6.62 2.41 9.63
N MET A 37 5.61 2.17 10.48
CA MET A 37 4.20 2.42 10.15
C MET A 37 3.94 3.91 9.87
N LEU A 38 4.49 4.81 10.67
CA LEU A 38 4.35 6.26 10.46
C LEU A 38 5.08 6.73 9.20
N ARG A 39 6.26 6.19 8.93
CA ARG A 39 7.02 6.50 7.72
C ARG A 39 6.24 6.07 6.47
N GLU A 40 5.60 4.91 6.51
CA GLU A 40 4.72 4.42 5.45
C GLU A 40 3.43 5.25 5.33
N PHE A 41 2.84 5.70 6.45
CA PHE A 41 1.71 6.64 6.46
C PHE A 41 2.05 7.94 5.73
N VAL A 42 3.20 8.53 6.06
CA VAL A 42 3.66 9.76 5.39
C VAL A 42 3.97 9.46 3.92
N SER A 43 4.61 8.33 3.62
CA SER A 43 4.91 7.92 2.23
C SER A 43 3.63 7.77 1.38
N PHE A 44 2.57 7.25 1.99
CA PHE A 44 1.25 7.14 1.36
C PHE A 44 0.64 8.52 1.11
N ALA A 45 0.65 9.41 2.11
CA ALA A 45 0.13 10.78 1.98
C ALA A 45 0.84 11.59 0.88
N VAL A 46 2.16 11.46 0.77
CA VAL A 46 2.95 12.20 -0.24
C VAL A 46 3.04 11.49 -1.59
N ASP A 47 2.40 10.33 -1.74
CA ASP A 47 2.47 9.45 -2.90
C ASP A 47 3.92 9.18 -3.37
N THR A 48 4.87 9.05 -2.45
CA THR A 48 6.26 8.67 -2.74
C THR A 48 6.93 8.16 -1.46
N MET A 49 7.99 7.37 -1.56
CA MET A 49 8.68 6.89 -0.37
C MET A 49 9.43 8.03 0.30
N VAL A 50 9.36 8.12 1.63
CA VAL A 50 10.20 9.04 2.43
C VAL A 50 11.18 8.25 3.30
N SER A 51 12.24 8.90 3.77
CA SER A 51 13.22 8.32 4.69
C SER A 51 13.16 9.02 6.05
N VAL A 52 13.40 8.26 7.11
CA VAL A 52 13.65 8.82 8.44
C VAL A 52 15.11 9.28 8.48
N THR A 53 15.34 10.56 8.78
CA THR A 53 16.68 11.18 8.79
C THR A 53 17.33 11.15 10.16
N GLU A 54 16.55 11.34 11.23
CA GLU A 54 17.02 11.36 12.61
C GLU A 54 16.01 10.63 13.50
N VAL A 55 16.51 9.77 14.40
CA VAL A 55 15.73 9.19 15.50
C VAL A 55 16.55 9.30 16.77
N TRP A 56 15.91 9.83 17.80
CA TRP A 56 16.45 9.88 19.14
C TRP A 56 15.38 9.49 20.15
N ALA A 57 15.81 8.99 21.30
CA ALA A 57 14.94 8.58 22.37
C ALA A 57 15.36 9.21 23.69
N ILE A 58 14.38 9.33 24.57
CA ILE A 58 14.56 9.74 25.96
C ILE A 58 13.96 8.64 26.83
N ASN A 59 14.76 8.14 27.78
CA ASN A 59 14.26 7.33 28.88
C ASN A 59 14.32 8.17 30.14
N LYS A 60 13.19 8.36 30.83
CA LYS A 60 13.11 9.18 32.06
C LYS A 60 14.04 8.68 33.17
N ALA A 61 14.40 7.39 33.17
CA ALA A 61 15.32 6.80 34.15
C ALA A 61 16.81 7.06 33.83
N ILE A 62 17.13 7.46 32.60
CA ILE A 62 18.51 7.73 32.16
C ILE A 62 18.68 9.24 32.11
N THR A 63 19.53 9.78 32.98
CA THR A 63 19.77 11.22 33.09
C THR A 63 21.23 11.57 32.89
N GLU A 64 21.49 12.74 32.31
CA GLU A 64 22.83 13.32 32.19
C GLU A 64 22.95 14.57 33.09
N PRO A 65 24.13 14.82 33.67
CA PRO A 65 24.35 15.98 34.53
C PRO A 65 24.33 17.28 33.71
N ILE A 66 23.75 18.33 34.27
CA ILE A 66 23.70 19.67 33.65
C ILE A 66 24.39 20.76 34.49
N GLY A 67 25.17 20.34 35.50
CA GLY A 67 25.79 21.22 36.49
C GLY A 67 24.93 21.44 37.74
N GLU A 68 25.54 21.96 38.81
CA GLU A 68 24.87 22.29 40.09
C GLU A 68 24.08 21.14 40.73
N GLY A 69 24.52 19.89 40.56
CA GLY A 69 23.80 18.71 41.08
C GLY A 69 22.45 18.42 40.40
N LYS A 70 22.12 19.15 39.33
CA LYS A 70 20.91 18.93 38.53
C LYS A 70 21.22 17.92 37.41
N THR A 71 20.21 17.13 37.07
CA THR A 71 20.25 16.22 35.92
C THR A 71 19.07 16.49 34.99
N LYS A 72 19.23 16.17 33.71
CA LYS A 72 18.12 16.16 32.72
C LYS A 72 18.03 14.79 32.06
N PRO A 73 16.88 14.39 31.50
CA PRO A 73 16.80 13.16 30.72
C PRO A 73 17.81 13.17 29.56
N ALA A 74 18.60 12.11 29.44
CA ALA A 74 19.61 12.00 28.39
C ALA A 74 18.94 11.77 27.03
N LYS A 75 19.38 12.53 26.00
CA LYS A 75 19.01 12.28 24.60
C LYS A 75 19.92 11.19 24.07
N MET A 76 19.35 10.09 23.59
CA MET A 76 20.09 8.96 23.04
C MET A 76 19.77 8.82 21.55
N ASP A 77 20.78 8.87 20.69
CA ASP A 77 20.60 8.61 19.27
C ASP A 77 20.31 7.12 19.04
N LEU A 78 19.32 6.84 18.17
CA LEU A 78 18.90 5.48 17.85
C LEU A 78 19.27 5.13 16.41
N TYR A 79 20.20 4.18 16.28
CA TYR A 79 20.59 3.62 14.99
C TYR A 79 19.89 2.27 14.79
N TYR A 80 19.19 2.13 13.67
CA TYR A 80 18.49 0.91 13.30
C TYR A 80 18.50 0.72 11.78
N ARG A 81 18.32 -0.53 11.33
CA ARG A 81 18.17 -0.82 9.90
C ARG A 81 16.78 -0.36 9.45
N SER A 82 16.72 0.77 8.75
CA SER A 82 15.49 1.25 8.12
C SER A 82 15.16 0.40 6.88
N LYS A 83 13.88 0.03 6.72
CA LYS A 83 13.39 -0.65 5.52
C LYS A 83 13.12 0.38 4.43
N ASN A 84 13.47 0.05 3.18
CA ASN A 84 13.21 0.87 2.00
C ASN A 84 13.77 2.30 2.13
N HIS A 85 14.93 2.47 2.77
CA HIS A 85 15.62 3.76 2.82
C HIS A 85 15.97 4.22 1.42
N LEU A 86 15.67 5.48 1.11
CA LEU A 86 16.08 6.12 -0.13
C LEU A 86 17.42 6.83 0.08
N ASP A 87 18.39 6.56 -0.80
CA ASP A 87 19.69 7.24 -0.82
C ASP A 87 19.56 8.72 -1.21
N LYS A 88 18.53 9.06 -1.99
CA LYS A 88 18.25 10.43 -2.44
C LYS A 88 16.95 10.92 -1.83
N THR A 89 17.00 12.11 -1.22
CA THR A 89 15.81 12.80 -0.73
C THR A 89 14.84 13.04 -1.89
N PRO A 90 13.59 12.57 -1.80
CA PRO A 90 12.60 12.79 -2.85
C PRO A 90 12.25 14.28 -2.91
N LYS A 91 12.03 14.79 -4.12
CA LYS A 91 11.38 16.10 -4.29
C LYS A 91 9.89 15.93 -4.09
N ILE A 92 9.36 16.49 -3.01
CA ILE A 92 7.93 16.46 -2.70
C ILE A 92 7.28 17.69 -3.33
N ASP A 93 6.33 17.44 -4.24
CA ASP A 93 5.48 18.47 -4.82
C ASP A 93 4.08 18.33 -4.23
N SER A 94 3.57 19.41 -3.63
CA SER A 94 2.25 19.45 -3.01
C SER A 94 1.11 19.09 -3.96
N PHE A 95 1.28 19.33 -5.27
CA PHE A 95 0.31 18.94 -6.28
C PHE A 95 0.38 17.46 -6.65
N ARG A 96 1.48 16.76 -6.32
CA ARG A 96 1.62 15.32 -6.58
C ARG A 96 1.34 14.45 -5.36
N MET A 97 1.15 15.05 -4.19
CA MET A 97 0.74 14.32 -2.98
C MET A 97 -0.62 13.66 -3.18
N LEU A 98 -0.88 12.56 -2.47
CA LEU A 98 -2.20 11.95 -2.40
C LEU A 98 -3.15 12.79 -1.55
N TYR A 99 -2.68 13.26 -0.39
CA TYR A 99 -3.41 14.22 0.45
C TYR A 99 -2.43 14.98 1.35
N ARG A 100 -2.84 16.16 1.80
CA ARG A 100 -2.07 17.03 2.72
C ARG A 100 -2.71 16.98 4.11
N TYR A 101 -1.96 17.42 5.12
CA TYR A 101 -2.48 17.53 6.48
C TYR A 101 -3.75 18.40 6.55
N LEU A 102 -3.79 19.51 5.80
CA LEU A 102 -4.96 20.39 5.76
C LEU A 102 -6.22 19.70 5.24
N ASP A 103 -6.07 18.68 4.39
CA ASP A 103 -7.19 17.93 3.82
C ASP A 103 -7.79 16.94 4.84
N VAL A 104 -7.05 16.63 5.92
CA VAL A 104 -7.42 15.63 6.95
C VAL A 104 -7.43 16.17 8.39
N GLN A 105 -7.12 17.45 8.59
CA GLN A 105 -6.92 18.00 9.94
C GLN A 105 -8.14 17.82 10.86
N GLY A 106 -9.36 17.88 10.30
CA GLY A 106 -10.61 17.73 11.04
C GLY A 106 -10.88 16.33 11.61
N ASN A 107 -10.25 15.29 11.06
CA ASN A 107 -10.41 13.89 11.50
C ASN A 107 -9.07 13.13 11.61
N SER A 108 -7.95 13.85 11.68
CA SER A 108 -6.59 13.29 11.64
C SER A 108 -6.32 12.21 12.67
N GLN A 109 -6.82 12.37 13.92
CA GLN A 109 -6.69 11.34 14.96
C GLN A 109 -7.33 10.01 14.54
N LYS A 110 -8.54 10.05 13.95
CA LYS A 110 -9.26 8.86 13.50
C LYS A 110 -8.54 8.19 12.34
N ILE A 111 -8.04 8.97 11.38
CA ILE A 111 -7.29 8.46 10.22
C ILE A 111 -6.00 7.76 10.68
N VAL A 112 -5.23 8.39 11.57
CA VAL A 112 -3.99 7.80 12.09
C VAL A 112 -4.28 6.55 12.91
N ALA A 113 -5.32 6.53 13.75
CA ALA A 113 -5.73 5.32 14.47
C ALA A 113 -6.11 4.19 13.50
N SER A 114 -6.94 4.50 12.50
CA SER A 114 -7.34 3.54 11.45
C SER A 114 -6.13 3.01 10.67
N TRP A 115 -5.10 3.84 10.47
CA TRP A 115 -3.85 3.41 9.84
C TRP A 115 -3.13 2.33 10.65
N PHE A 116 -3.06 2.46 11.98
CA PHE A 116 -2.46 1.42 12.81
C PHE A 116 -3.27 0.12 12.78
N GLU A 117 -4.60 0.21 12.87
CA GLU A 117 -5.51 -0.95 12.79
C GLU A 117 -5.43 -1.65 11.41
N LEU A 118 -5.19 -0.89 10.34
CA LEU A 118 -5.07 -1.41 8.98
C LEU A 118 -3.92 -2.42 8.84
N TYR A 119 -2.81 -2.24 9.58
CA TYR A 119 -1.68 -3.17 9.54
C TYR A 119 -2.08 -4.55 10.04
N ASP A 120 -2.92 -4.64 11.07
CA ASP A 120 -3.32 -5.93 11.63
C ASP A 120 -4.15 -6.76 10.62
N VAL A 121 -4.84 -6.09 9.70
CA VAL A 121 -5.72 -6.73 8.71
C VAL A 121 -5.00 -7.01 7.40
N ILE A 122 -4.28 -6.02 6.86
CA ILE A 122 -3.76 -6.06 5.48
C ILE A 122 -2.25 -5.82 5.35
N LEU A 123 -1.45 -6.07 6.39
CA LEU A 123 0.02 -5.97 6.34
C LEU A 123 0.64 -6.55 5.05
N PRO A 124 0.26 -7.73 4.54
CA PRO A 124 0.85 -8.26 3.31
C PRO A 124 0.54 -7.39 2.08
N VAL A 125 -0.63 -6.75 2.03
CA VAL A 125 -1.01 -5.82 0.96
C VAL A 125 -0.15 -4.57 1.03
N LEU A 126 0.05 -4.01 2.23
CA LEU A 126 0.89 -2.84 2.44
C LEU A 126 2.35 -3.11 2.05
N HIS A 127 2.89 -4.28 2.40
CA HIS A 127 4.23 -4.68 1.99
C HIS A 127 4.39 -4.74 0.46
N LEU A 128 3.44 -5.36 -0.25
CA LEU A 128 3.45 -5.43 -1.71
C LEU A 128 3.26 -4.05 -2.37
N TYR A 129 2.40 -3.21 -1.79
CA TYR A 129 2.21 -1.84 -2.26
C TYR A 129 3.51 -1.03 -2.09
N PHE A 130 4.07 -0.96 -0.88
CA PHE A 130 5.26 -0.16 -0.62
C PHE A 130 6.53 -0.72 -1.27
N SER A 131 6.62 -2.03 -1.56
CA SER A 131 7.73 -2.57 -2.37
C SER A 131 7.72 -1.99 -3.78
N THR A 132 6.53 -1.79 -4.37
CA THR A 132 6.39 -1.19 -5.69
C THR A 132 6.74 0.30 -5.69
N ARG A 133 6.36 1.02 -4.63
CA ARG A 133 6.69 2.44 -4.45
C ARG A 133 8.18 2.69 -4.17
N ALA A 134 8.84 1.75 -3.50
CA ALA A 134 10.27 1.85 -3.18
C ALA A 134 11.21 1.58 -4.37
N GLY A 135 10.67 1.31 -5.56
CA GLY A 135 11.50 1.04 -6.75
C GLY A 135 12.30 -0.26 -6.64
N LEU A 136 11.87 -1.21 -5.80
CA LEU A 136 12.54 -2.51 -5.66
C LEU A 136 12.41 -3.39 -6.91
N HIS A 137 11.53 -3.02 -7.84
CA HIS A 137 11.40 -3.69 -9.13
C HIS A 137 12.09 -2.86 -10.21
N THR A 138 13.15 -3.41 -10.79
CA THR A 138 13.84 -2.82 -11.94
C THR A 138 12.97 -2.80 -13.19
N PHE A 139 12.06 -3.77 -13.31
CA PHE A 139 11.22 -3.99 -14.49
C PHE A 139 9.72 -3.79 -14.18
N LEU A 140 8.96 -3.35 -15.18
CA LEU A 140 7.52 -3.09 -15.05
C LEU A 140 6.73 -4.36 -14.76
N GLU A 141 7.18 -5.51 -15.26
CA GLU A 141 6.58 -6.82 -15.06
C GLU A 141 6.60 -7.21 -13.58
N GLY A 142 7.72 -6.96 -12.88
CA GLY A 142 7.85 -7.20 -11.44
C GLY A 142 6.95 -6.27 -10.61
N ARG A 143 6.85 -5.00 -11.02
CA ARG A 143 5.91 -4.03 -10.43
C ARG A 143 4.46 -4.49 -10.63
N PHE A 144 4.12 -4.91 -11.85
CA PHE A 144 2.80 -5.41 -12.22
C PHE A 144 2.42 -6.63 -11.37
N LEU A 145 3.28 -7.65 -11.31
CA LEU A 145 3.01 -8.88 -10.55
C LEU A 145 2.77 -8.58 -9.07
N SER A 146 3.57 -7.68 -8.48
CA SER A 146 3.41 -7.29 -7.08
C SER A 146 2.10 -6.54 -6.82
N LEU A 147 1.69 -5.64 -7.73
CA LEU A 147 0.41 -4.94 -7.64
C LEU A 147 -0.78 -5.88 -7.85
N ALA A 148 -0.71 -6.79 -8.84
CA ALA A 148 -1.76 -7.79 -9.07
C ALA A 148 -1.91 -8.71 -7.85
N GLN A 149 -0.80 -9.16 -7.26
CA GLN A 149 -0.80 -9.92 -6.02
C GLN A 149 -1.36 -9.12 -4.85
N ALA A 150 -1.05 -7.81 -4.75
CA ALA A 150 -1.57 -6.94 -3.70
C ALA A 150 -3.10 -6.83 -3.78
N VAL A 151 -3.65 -6.59 -4.97
CA VAL A 151 -5.09 -6.53 -5.19
C VAL A 151 -5.77 -7.87 -4.89
N GLU A 152 -5.19 -8.99 -5.33
CA GLU A 152 -5.69 -10.31 -4.98
C GLU A 152 -5.69 -10.56 -3.47
N THR A 153 -4.59 -10.19 -2.81
CA THR A 153 -4.42 -10.36 -1.35
C THR A 153 -5.36 -9.45 -0.58
N LEU A 154 -5.65 -8.24 -1.07
CA LEU A 154 -6.62 -7.34 -0.47
C LEU A 154 -7.98 -8.01 -0.38
N HIS A 155 -8.49 -8.56 -1.50
CA HIS A 155 -9.77 -9.27 -1.48
C HIS A 155 -9.73 -10.47 -0.52
N ARG A 156 -8.67 -11.27 -0.55
CA ARG A 156 -8.52 -12.45 0.33
C ARG A 156 -8.53 -12.07 1.82
N ARG A 157 -8.02 -10.89 2.19
CA ARG A 157 -7.96 -10.42 3.57
C ARG A 157 -9.25 -9.75 4.04
N THR A 158 -10.04 -9.18 3.12
CA THR A 158 -11.22 -8.38 3.47
C THR A 158 -12.55 -9.04 3.09
N SER A 159 -12.53 -10.20 2.44
CA SER A 159 -13.72 -10.93 2.02
C SER A 159 -13.60 -12.42 2.31
N THR A 160 -14.72 -13.01 2.75
CA THR A 160 -14.89 -14.47 2.92
C THR A 160 -15.68 -15.08 1.77
N GLU A 161 -15.84 -14.36 0.65
CA GLU A 161 -16.60 -14.82 -0.51
C GLU A 161 -15.97 -16.06 -1.16
N THR A 162 -16.83 -17.04 -1.44
CA THR A 162 -16.49 -18.29 -2.14
C THR A 162 -17.34 -18.43 -3.40
N ALA A 163 -16.88 -19.25 -4.35
CA ALA A 163 -17.58 -19.45 -5.63
C ALA A 163 -18.98 -20.07 -5.44
N MET A 164 -19.15 -20.91 -4.42
CA MET A 164 -20.43 -21.43 -3.96
C MET A 164 -20.42 -21.63 -2.43
N ALA A 165 -21.58 -21.93 -1.85
CA ALA A 165 -21.68 -22.18 -0.40
C ALA A 165 -20.76 -23.32 0.03
N ALA A 166 -20.15 -23.19 1.21
CA ALA A 166 -19.16 -24.17 1.70
C ALA A 166 -19.75 -25.59 1.83
N ALA A 167 -21.02 -25.70 2.21
CA ALA A 167 -21.72 -26.98 2.29
C ALA A 167 -21.89 -27.63 0.91
N ASP A 168 -22.34 -26.86 -0.08
CA ASP A 168 -22.53 -27.35 -1.46
C ASP A 168 -21.21 -27.78 -2.09
N PHE A 169 -20.14 -26.99 -1.88
CA PHE A 169 -18.81 -27.35 -2.36
C PHE A 169 -18.26 -28.58 -1.66
N GLY A 170 -18.49 -28.73 -0.35
CA GLY A 170 -18.11 -29.92 0.40
C GLY A 170 -18.76 -31.18 -0.17
N ALA A 171 -20.07 -31.14 -0.40
CA ALA A 171 -20.82 -32.25 -1.01
C ALA A 171 -20.33 -32.57 -2.43
N LEU A 172 -20.08 -31.55 -3.25
CA LEU A 172 -19.53 -31.72 -4.60
C LEU A 172 -18.13 -32.34 -4.56
N LYS A 173 -17.25 -31.86 -3.67
CA LYS A 173 -15.89 -32.37 -3.50
C LYS A 173 -15.90 -33.85 -3.13
N ASP A 174 -16.72 -34.24 -2.16
CA ASP A 174 -16.83 -35.64 -1.71
C ASP A 174 -17.36 -36.54 -2.84
N LEU A 175 -18.35 -36.06 -3.59
CA LEU A 175 -18.89 -36.77 -4.75
C LEU A 175 -17.80 -37.01 -5.81
N LEU A 176 -17.03 -35.98 -6.15
CA LEU A 176 -15.96 -36.08 -7.16
C LEU A 176 -14.82 -37.00 -6.72
N ILE A 177 -14.40 -36.93 -5.45
CA ILE A 177 -13.36 -37.82 -4.91
C ILE A 177 -13.86 -39.27 -4.87
N LYS A 178 -15.11 -39.51 -4.48
CA LYS A 178 -15.69 -40.87 -4.43
C LYS A 178 -15.80 -41.50 -5.82
N ALA A 179 -16.11 -40.71 -6.84
CA ALA A 179 -16.24 -41.16 -8.22
C ALA A 179 -14.89 -41.43 -8.92
N ALA A 180 -13.78 -40.92 -8.38
CA ALA A 180 -12.46 -41.08 -8.98
C ALA A 180 -11.89 -42.50 -8.77
N PRO A 181 -11.07 -43.01 -9.72
CA PRO A 181 -10.27 -44.22 -9.50
C PRO A 181 -9.40 -44.09 -8.24
N ASP A 182 -9.25 -45.17 -7.47
CA ASP A 182 -8.52 -45.15 -6.19
C ASP A 182 -7.12 -44.53 -6.30
N ALA A 183 -6.41 -44.83 -7.39
CA ALA A 183 -5.08 -44.30 -7.69
C ALA A 183 -5.03 -42.76 -7.87
N HIS A 184 -6.17 -42.09 -8.07
CA HIS A 184 -6.24 -40.65 -8.35
C HIS A 184 -6.98 -39.84 -7.28
N LYS A 185 -7.57 -40.50 -6.27
CA LYS A 185 -8.36 -39.83 -5.22
C LYS A 185 -7.56 -38.78 -4.47
N GLU A 186 -6.33 -39.09 -4.09
CA GLU A 186 -5.46 -38.14 -3.37
C GLU A 186 -5.10 -36.94 -4.24
N TRP A 187 -4.68 -37.18 -5.49
CA TRP A 187 -4.32 -36.11 -6.44
C TRP A 187 -5.50 -35.17 -6.71
N ILE A 188 -6.71 -35.70 -6.92
CA ILE A 188 -7.93 -34.90 -7.09
C ILE A 188 -8.26 -34.14 -5.81
N GLY A 189 -8.16 -34.78 -4.64
CA GLY A 189 -8.39 -34.14 -3.35
C GLY A 189 -7.49 -32.92 -3.13
N GLN A 190 -6.21 -33.01 -3.50
CA GLN A 190 -5.25 -31.90 -3.46
C GLN A 190 -5.62 -30.79 -4.46
N LYS A 191 -6.02 -31.13 -5.70
CA LYS A 191 -6.45 -30.13 -6.70
C LYS A 191 -7.72 -29.39 -6.30
N LEU A 192 -8.64 -30.06 -5.60
CA LEU A 192 -9.89 -29.47 -5.13
C LEU A 192 -9.73 -28.67 -3.82
N ALA A 193 -8.56 -28.67 -3.17
CA ALA A 193 -8.36 -27.98 -1.89
C ALA A 193 -8.71 -26.48 -1.93
N PHE A 194 -8.45 -25.83 -3.06
CA PHE A 194 -8.69 -24.40 -3.27
C PHE A 194 -9.72 -24.10 -4.37
N ALA A 195 -10.44 -25.12 -4.86
CA ALA A 195 -11.31 -24.96 -6.03
C ALA A 195 -12.60 -24.18 -5.74
N ASN A 196 -12.94 -23.93 -4.47
CA ASN A 196 -14.04 -23.02 -4.10
C ASN A 196 -13.63 -21.55 -3.96
N GLU A 197 -12.34 -21.24 -4.16
CA GLU A 197 -11.91 -19.85 -4.22
C GLU A 197 -12.47 -19.17 -5.48
N ILE A 198 -12.89 -17.92 -5.34
CA ILE A 198 -13.27 -17.12 -6.51
C ILE A 198 -12.05 -16.81 -7.39
N SER A 199 -12.27 -16.53 -8.67
CA SER A 199 -11.19 -16.25 -9.63
C SER A 199 -10.54 -14.87 -9.39
N LEU A 200 -9.33 -14.64 -9.92
CA LEU A 200 -8.72 -13.30 -9.94
C LEU A 200 -9.63 -12.28 -10.65
N ALA A 201 -10.28 -12.69 -11.73
CA ALA A 201 -11.20 -11.83 -12.48
C ALA A 201 -12.36 -11.35 -11.60
N ASP A 202 -12.94 -12.26 -10.80
CA ASP A 202 -14.06 -11.91 -9.92
C ASP A 202 -13.60 -11.07 -8.73
N ARG A 203 -12.44 -11.38 -8.13
CA ARG A 203 -11.82 -10.52 -7.10
C ARG A 203 -11.64 -9.10 -7.60
N LEU A 204 -11.10 -8.92 -8.80
CA LEU A 204 -10.91 -7.61 -9.42
C LEU A 204 -12.24 -6.87 -9.62
N LYS A 205 -13.28 -7.54 -10.12
CA LYS A 205 -14.62 -6.95 -10.25
C LYS A 205 -15.16 -6.48 -8.89
N ARG A 206 -15.04 -7.31 -7.84
CA ARG A 206 -15.50 -6.98 -6.49
C ARG A 206 -14.78 -5.78 -5.89
N ILE A 207 -13.46 -5.74 -6.03
CA ILE A 207 -12.63 -4.62 -5.55
C ILE A 207 -12.92 -3.35 -6.35
N LEU A 208 -13.21 -3.47 -7.65
CA LEU A 208 -13.45 -2.32 -8.51
C LEU A 208 -14.87 -1.73 -8.33
N GLU A 209 -15.86 -2.54 -7.96
CA GLU A 209 -17.28 -2.14 -7.88
C GLU A 209 -17.55 -0.86 -7.05
N PRO A 210 -16.97 -0.67 -5.85
CA PRO A 210 -17.19 0.56 -5.07
C PRO A 210 -16.69 1.84 -5.75
N PHE A 211 -15.85 1.73 -6.77
CA PHE A 211 -15.20 2.84 -7.45
C PHE A 211 -15.48 2.84 -8.96
N LYS A 212 -16.48 2.09 -9.42
CA LYS A 212 -16.73 1.84 -10.84
C LYS A 212 -16.85 3.10 -11.69
N ASP A 213 -17.40 4.17 -11.15
CA ASP A 213 -17.60 5.45 -11.86
C ASP A 213 -16.26 6.17 -12.15
N ARG A 214 -15.20 5.78 -11.45
CA ARG A 214 -13.83 6.33 -11.63
C ARG A 214 -12.98 5.52 -12.59
N PHE A 215 -13.42 4.32 -12.98
CA PHE A 215 -12.70 3.43 -13.88
C PHE A 215 -13.34 3.33 -15.28
N GLY A 216 -14.06 4.38 -15.70
CA GLY A 216 -14.67 4.48 -17.02
C GLY A 216 -15.95 3.67 -17.16
N SER A 217 -16.32 3.38 -18.41
CA SER A 217 -17.53 2.64 -18.75
C SER A 217 -17.45 1.16 -18.32
N ASP A 218 -18.58 0.45 -18.37
CA ASP A 218 -18.59 -1.00 -18.12
C ASP A 218 -17.68 -1.77 -19.09
N ALA A 219 -17.59 -1.32 -20.34
CA ALA A 219 -16.69 -1.90 -21.34
C ALA A 219 -15.22 -1.68 -20.95
N ASP A 220 -14.86 -0.49 -20.49
CA ASP A 220 -13.49 -0.16 -20.05
C ASP A 220 -13.07 -1.02 -18.87
N ARG A 221 -13.96 -1.21 -17.89
CA ARG A 221 -13.71 -2.03 -16.70
C ARG A 221 -13.57 -3.50 -17.05
N LYS A 222 -14.43 -4.03 -17.93
CA LYS A 222 -14.29 -5.41 -18.45
C LYS A 222 -12.97 -5.60 -19.19
N ARG A 223 -12.56 -4.65 -20.03
CA ARG A 223 -11.26 -4.66 -20.73
C ARG A 223 -10.10 -4.64 -19.74
N LEU A 224 -10.15 -3.75 -18.74
CA LEU A 224 -9.13 -3.64 -17.69
C LEU A 224 -8.95 -4.95 -16.92
N VAL A 225 -10.05 -5.52 -16.39
CA VAL A 225 -10.02 -6.78 -15.64
C VAL A 225 -9.43 -7.91 -16.49
N ARG A 226 -9.89 -8.04 -17.74
CA ARG A 226 -9.39 -9.06 -18.65
C ARG A 226 -7.89 -8.92 -18.90
N LEU A 227 -7.42 -7.70 -19.21
CA LEU A 227 -6.02 -7.47 -19.53
C LEU A 227 -5.11 -7.71 -18.32
N ILE A 228 -5.54 -7.37 -17.10
CA ILE A 228 -4.81 -7.72 -15.86
C ILE A 228 -4.69 -9.25 -15.73
N VAL A 229 -5.78 -9.98 -15.94
CA VAL A 229 -5.79 -11.45 -15.83
C VAL A 229 -4.90 -12.10 -16.89
N ASP A 230 -5.04 -11.69 -18.15
CA ASP A 230 -4.26 -12.24 -19.27
C ASP A 230 -2.75 -11.94 -19.07
N THR A 231 -2.41 -10.72 -18.67
CA THR A 231 -1.02 -10.32 -18.36
C THR A 231 -0.45 -11.10 -17.18
N ARG A 232 -1.21 -11.25 -16.08
CA ARG A 232 -0.77 -12.04 -14.92
C ARG A 232 -0.53 -13.49 -15.29
N ASN A 233 -1.42 -14.08 -16.07
CA ASN A 233 -1.29 -15.47 -16.49
C ASN A 233 -0.04 -15.68 -17.35
N TYR A 234 0.21 -14.78 -18.31
CA TYR A 234 1.42 -14.81 -19.11
C TYR A 234 2.68 -14.63 -18.25
N LEU A 235 2.76 -13.59 -17.43
CA LEU A 235 3.97 -13.31 -16.63
C LEU A 235 4.24 -14.34 -15.52
N THR A 236 3.27 -15.21 -15.18
CA THR A 236 3.47 -16.29 -14.20
C THR A 236 3.88 -17.60 -14.86
N HIS A 237 3.33 -17.91 -16.03
CA HIS A 237 3.52 -19.21 -16.70
C HIS A 237 4.43 -19.15 -17.92
N TYR A 238 4.65 -17.96 -18.47
CA TYR A 238 5.37 -17.68 -19.72
C TYR A 238 4.95 -18.61 -20.86
N ASP A 239 3.66 -18.91 -20.97
CA ASP A 239 3.11 -19.72 -22.08
C ASP A 239 3.11 -18.88 -23.37
N PRO A 240 3.89 -19.25 -24.41
CA PRO A 240 3.96 -18.51 -25.67
C PRO A 240 2.61 -18.31 -26.34
N LYS A 241 1.63 -19.20 -26.10
CA LYS A 241 0.28 -19.08 -26.66
C LYS A 241 -0.50 -17.91 -26.08
N SER A 242 -0.12 -17.41 -24.92
CA SER A 242 -0.82 -16.32 -24.22
C SER A 242 -0.13 -14.95 -24.36
N GLU A 243 1.09 -14.92 -24.88
CA GLU A 243 1.92 -13.71 -25.00
C GLU A 243 1.18 -12.57 -25.73
N HIS A 244 0.56 -12.86 -26.87
CA HIS A 244 -0.19 -11.87 -27.67
C HIS A 244 -1.41 -11.24 -26.96
N LYS A 245 -1.82 -11.78 -25.81
CA LYS A 245 -2.92 -11.24 -24.98
C LYS A 245 -2.41 -10.43 -23.79
N SER A 246 -1.12 -10.54 -23.47
CA SER A 246 -0.51 -9.81 -22.38
C SER A 246 -0.29 -8.36 -22.77
N ALA A 247 -0.40 -7.45 -21.79
CA ALA A 247 0.09 -6.09 -21.95
C ALA A 247 1.61 -6.04 -21.84
N ASP A 248 2.23 -5.16 -22.62
CA ASP A 248 3.63 -4.78 -22.55
C ASP A 248 3.75 -3.24 -22.55
N GLY A 249 4.97 -2.71 -22.41
CA GLY A 249 5.28 -1.30 -22.57
C GLY A 249 4.31 -0.32 -21.88
N MET A 250 3.71 0.57 -22.66
CA MET A 250 2.78 1.59 -22.15
C MET A 250 1.46 0.98 -21.62
N PRO A 251 0.78 0.04 -22.31
CA PRO A 251 -0.34 -0.68 -21.72
C PRO A 251 -0.04 -1.31 -20.35
N LEU A 252 1.12 -1.96 -20.19
CA LEU A 252 1.52 -2.57 -18.90
C LEU A 252 1.71 -1.51 -17.81
N TYR A 253 2.32 -0.37 -18.15
CA TYR A 253 2.42 0.78 -17.25
C TYR A 253 1.03 1.28 -16.81
N VAL A 254 0.09 1.44 -17.75
CA VAL A 254 -1.29 1.84 -17.42
C VAL A 254 -1.94 0.84 -16.46
N LEU A 255 -1.74 -0.47 -16.66
CA LEU A 255 -2.25 -1.47 -15.71
C LEU A 255 -1.68 -1.29 -14.30
N CYS A 256 -0.38 -1.00 -14.19
CA CYS A 256 0.26 -0.72 -12.90
C CYS A 256 -0.38 0.50 -12.23
N GLU A 257 -0.50 1.62 -12.95
CA GLU A 257 -1.09 2.85 -12.40
C GLU A 257 -2.57 2.66 -12.01
N LYS A 258 -3.35 1.89 -12.78
CA LYS A 258 -4.75 1.58 -12.45
C LYS A 258 -4.88 0.71 -11.20
N MET A 259 -4.05 -0.32 -11.06
CA MET A 259 -4.06 -1.17 -9.85
C MET A 259 -3.57 -0.40 -8.62
N GLU A 260 -2.56 0.45 -8.80
CA GLU A 260 -2.07 1.33 -7.73
C GLU A 260 -3.17 2.31 -7.28
N ALA A 261 -3.84 2.99 -8.21
CA ALA A 261 -4.98 3.86 -7.92
C ALA A 261 -6.12 3.11 -7.19
N LEU A 262 -6.40 1.88 -7.60
CA LEU A 262 -7.41 1.04 -6.96
C LEU A 262 -7.04 0.72 -5.50
N LEU A 263 -5.79 0.35 -5.23
CA LEU A 263 -5.30 0.14 -3.86
C LEU A 263 -5.36 1.42 -3.03
N GLN A 264 -4.95 2.56 -3.61
CA GLN A 264 -5.01 3.87 -2.94
C GLN A 264 -6.43 4.23 -2.52
N LEU A 265 -7.42 4.03 -3.41
CA LEU A 265 -8.83 4.27 -3.09
C LEU A 265 -9.35 3.37 -1.96
N HIS A 266 -9.00 2.08 -1.97
CA HIS A 266 -9.36 1.17 -0.88
C HIS A 266 -8.71 1.56 0.45
N PHE A 267 -7.45 1.98 0.43
CA PHE A 267 -6.78 2.46 1.64
C PHE A 267 -7.46 3.72 2.17
N LEU A 268 -7.71 4.74 1.34
CA LEU A 268 -8.42 5.96 1.76
C LEU A 268 -9.77 5.64 2.39
N LYS A 269 -10.57 4.76 1.76
CA LYS A 269 -11.86 4.32 2.29
C LYS A 269 -11.73 3.61 3.64
N THR A 270 -10.72 2.75 3.80
CA THR A 270 -10.50 2.02 5.06
C THR A 270 -9.98 2.93 6.17
N LEU A 271 -9.25 3.99 5.80
CA LEU A 271 -8.75 5.02 6.74
C LEU A 271 -9.83 6.00 7.21
N SER A 272 -11.10 5.72 6.96
CA SER A 272 -12.23 6.57 7.36
C SER A 272 -12.21 7.98 6.76
N PHE A 273 -11.65 8.15 5.56
CA PHE A 273 -11.88 9.36 4.76
C PHE A 273 -13.36 9.41 4.37
N SER A 274 -13.95 10.62 4.40
CA SER A 274 -15.31 10.80 3.90
C SER A 274 -15.36 10.69 2.38
N ASP A 275 -16.54 10.43 1.82
CA ASP A 275 -16.72 10.35 0.37
C ASP A 275 -16.33 11.66 -0.31
N GLU A 276 -16.56 12.82 0.34
CA GLU A 276 -16.13 14.14 -0.13
C GLU A 276 -14.61 14.28 -0.12
N GLN A 277 -13.92 13.79 0.92
CA GLN A 277 -12.46 13.80 0.96
C GLN A 277 -11.88 12.92 -0.15
N ILE A 278 -12.45 11.73 -0.38
CA ILE A 278 -12.02 10.82 -1.45
C ILE A 278 -12.27 11.45 -2.82
N GLU A 279 -13.43 12.07 -3.04
CA GLU A 279 -13.74 12.81 -4.27
C GLU A 279 -12.70 13.91 -4.52
N ALA A 280 -12.40 14.73 -3.51
CA ALA A 280 -11.43 15.81 -3.63
C ALA A 280 -10.05 15.32 -4.08
N VAL A 281 -9.57 14.18 -3.56
CA VAL A 281 -8.29 13.58 -3.97
C VAL A 281 -8.33 13.07 -5.42
N CYS A 282 -9.48 12.65 -5.92
CA CYS A 282 -9.59 12.08 -7.27
C CYS A 282 -9.75 13.12 -8.38
N VAL A 283 -10.31 14.29 -8.09
CA VAL A 283 -10.55 15.35 -9.10
C VAL A 283 -9.60 16.53 -8.96
N GLY A 284 -8.97 16.68 -7.80
CA GLY A 284 -8.01 17.73 -7.52
C GLY A 284 -6.69 17.55 -8.29
N PRO A 285 -5.70 18.42 -8.05
CA PRO A 285 -4.42 18.38 -8.76
C PRO A 285 -3.56 17.14 -8.43
N GLN A 286 -3.96 16.33 -7.45
CA GLN A 286 -3.23 15.20 -6.89
C GLN A 286 -2.92 14.09 -7.91
N ALA A 287 -1.83 13.34 -7.66
CA ALA A 287 -1.36 12.29 -8.56
C ALA A 287 -2.39 11.18 -8.85
N LEU A 288 -3.34 10.94 -7.95
CA LEU A 288 -4.40 9.94 -8.16
C LEU A 288 -5.25 10.26 -9.39
N LYS A 289 -5.53 11.55 -9.65
CA LYS A 289 -6.27 11.98 -10.84
C LYS A 289 -5.59 11.55 -12.13
N ASP A 290 -4.27 11.74 -12.22
CA ASP A 290 -3.49 11.41 -13.41
C ASP A 290 -3.56 9.90 -13.68
N LYS A 291 -3.40 9.08 -12.65
CA LYS A 291 -3.54 7.61 -12.74
C LYS A 291 -4.94 7.19 -13.21
N LEU A 292 -5.99 7.83 -12.67
CA LEU A 292 -7.37 7.58 -13.07
C LEU A 292 -7.67 8.02 -14.50
N ASN A 293 -6.99 9.05 -15.01
CA ASN A 293 -7.20 9.55 -16.37
C ASN A 293 -6.44 8.79 -17.46
N LEU A 294 -5.42 7.98 -17.09
CA LEU A 294 -4.74 7.12 -18.05
C LEU A 294 -5.71 6.18 -18.76
N ARG A 295 -5.53 6.02 -20.07
CA ARG A 295 -6.37 5.17 -20.92
C ARG A 295 -5.57 3.99 -21.44
N LEU A 296 -6.21 2.83 -21.47
CA LEU A 296 -5.74 1.69 -22.26
C LEU A 296 -6.00 2.03 -23.72
N THR A 297 -4.97 2.45 -24.46
CA THR A 297 -5.04 2.54 -25.93
C THR A 297 -5.19 1.15 -26.51
#